data_AF-A0A350V466-F1
#
_entry.id   AF-A0A350V466-F1
#
_cell.length_a   1.000
_cell.length_b   1.000
_cell.length_c   1.000
_cell.angle_alpha   90.00
_cell.angle_beta   90.00
_cell.angle_gamma   90.00
#
_symmetry.space_group_name_H-M   'P 1'
#
loop_
_entity.id
_entity.type
_entity.pdbx_description
1 polymer ?
#
loop_
_entity_poly.entity_id
_entity_poly.type
_entity_poly.pdbx_seq_one_letter_code
_entity_poly.pdbx_strand_id
1 'polypeptide(L)'
;MFLHHLPSIFYISFVIRISYLFKTADINMIRSKAIDLIKTFNEEEFRQFGLYTESPYFNRELIQVKFYELLKKYYPEFKARTFTKEQVYSKLYPGKTFNDGIMRNILSKTLELAENFLAIKQFRDDEFNHSLHMLQAIAKKGNDKLFGKVEVKAAGLLEKSQVKDEMYFLNLYLLNNEKRLFSKNQKSSLYFPDELLKSSTESISLSFLIFMLRNYTDIANTNLKMFRFEEHASLTEFEKYADSEVKKYKDTEYLQYYYYSFKLAKSQDEKYFFEL
;
A
#
# COMPACT_ATOMS: atom_id res chain seq x y z
N MET A 1 -20.63 -54.07 47.41
CA MET A 1 -21.99 -53.51 47.36
C MET A 1 -21.95 -52.15 48.04
N PHE A 2 -22.38 -51.12 47.29
CA PHE A 2 -22.55 -49.70 47.66
C PHE A 2 -21.35 -48.73 47.70
N LEU A 3 -21.42 -47.81 46.74
CA LEU A 3 -21.24 -46.35 46.81
C LEU A 3 -19.85 -45.80 47.11
N HIS A 4 -19.25 -45.14 46.11
CA HIS A 4 -19.07 -43.68 46.10
C HIS A 4 -18.46 -43.21 44.77
N HIS A 5 -19.31 -42.83 43.82
CA HIS A 5 -18.88 -42.08 42.65
C HIS A 5 -19.86 -40.94 42.35
N LEU A 6 -19.68 -39.83 43.06
CA LEU A 6 -20.10 -38.49 42.63
C LEU A 6 -19.06 -37.51 43.16
N PRO A 7 -18.33 -36.82 42.26
CA PRO A 7 -18.72 -35.45 41.94
C PRO A 7 -18.48 -35.11 40.45
N SER A 8 -19.29 -35.64 39.53
CA SER A 8 -19.22 -35.27 38.10
C SER A 8 -20.10 -34.05 37.76
N ILE A 9 -21.19 -33.83 38.49
CA ILE A 9 -22.20 -32.82 38.13
C ILE A 9 -21.72 -31.39 38.46
N PHE A 10 -21.01 -31.18 39.57
CA PHE A 10 -20.48 -29.86 39.91
C PHE A 10 -19.35 -29.40 38.99
N TYR A 11 -18.48 -30.33 38.56
CA TYR A 11 -17.37 -30.02 37.66
C TYR A 11 -17.86 -29.71 36.25
N ILE A 12 -18.83 -30.48 35.74
CA ILE A 12 -19.45 -30.25 34.43
C ILE A 12 -20.22 -28.92 34.43
N SER A 13 -20.98 -28.63 35.49
CA SER A 13 -21.70 -27.34 35.60
C SER A 13 -20.74 -26.14 35.70
N PHE A 14 -19.62 -26.28 36.41
CA PHE A 14 -18.58 -25.25 36.50
C PHE A 14 -17.86 -25.01 35.16
N VAL A 15 -17.48 -26.07 34.43
CA VAL A 15 -16.82 -25.98 33.12
C VAL A 15 -17.76 -25.44 32.03
N ILE A 16 -19.05 -25.80 32.07
CA ILE A 16 -20.06 -25.22 31.17
C ILE A 16 -20.27 -23.74 31.47
N ARG A 17 -20.32 -23.35 32.75
CA ARG A 17 -20.49 -21.95 33.17
C ARG A 17 -19.28 -21.10 32.80
N ILE A 18 -18.07 -21.64 32.90
CA ILE A 18 -16.83 -21.01 32.44
C ILE A 18 -16.81 -20.87 30.91
N SER A 19 -17.15 -21.93 30.17
CA SER A 19 -17.23 -21.88 28.70
C SER A 19 -18.29 -20.89 28.22
N TYR A 20 -19.44 -20.80 28.88
CA TYR A 20 -20.45 -19.77 28.60
C TYR A 20 -19.95 -18.36 28.97
N LEU A 21 -19.27 -18.17 30.10
CA LEU A 21 -18.68 -16.89 30.49
C LEU A 21 -17.58 -16.40 29.52
N PHE A 22 -16.80 -17.31 28.94
CA PHE A 22 -15.83 -16.96 27.90
C PHE A 22 -16.52 -16.65 26.57
N LYS A 23 -17.57 -17.40 26.20
CA LYS A 23 -18.34 -17.15 24.97
C LYS A 23 -19.17 -15.88 25.04
N THR A 24 -19.69 -15.49 26.22
CA THR A 24 -20.43 -14.23 26.41
C THR A 24 -19.53 -13.01 26.54
N ALA A 25 -18.29 -13.15 27.01
CA ALA A 25 -17.32 -12.05 27.05
C ALA A 25 -16.95 -11.55 25.64
N ASP A 26 -16.90 -12.45 24.65
CA ASP A 26 -16.60 -12.13 23.26
C ASP A 26 -17.76 -11.45 22.51
N ILE A 27 -19.00 -11.60 22.99
CA ILE A 27 -20.24 -11.17 22.31
C ILE A 27 -20.49 -9.66 22.46
N ASN A 28 -19.99 -9.03 23.53
CA ASN A 28 -20.31 -7.64 23.86
C ASN A 28 -19.23 -6.62 23.45
N MET A 29 -18.12 -7.08 22.90
CA MET A 29 -17.01 -6.21 22.52
C MET A 29 -17.28 -5.44 21.23
N ILE A 30 -16.72 -4.23 21.10
CA ILE A 30 -16.84 -3.46 19.86
C ILE A 30 -16.13 -4.22 18.73
N ARG A 31 -16.91 -4.79 17.82
CA ARG A 31 -16.46 -5.35 16.54
C ARG A 31 -16.81 -4.39 15.43
N SER A 32 -15.81 -3.78 14.82
CA SER A 32 -16.01 -2.87 13.69
C SER A 32 -14.75 -2.80 12.84
N LYS A 33 -14.92 -2.50 11.56
CA LYS A 33 -13.81 -2.30 10.62
C LYS A 33 -12.82 -1.26 11.11
N ALA A 34 -13.27 -0.22 11.82
CA ALA A 34 -12.39 0.79 12.41
C ALA A 34 -11.42 0.16 13.42
N ILE A 35 -11.92 -0.67 14.33
CA ILE A 35 -11.09 -1.35 15.33
C ILE A 35 -10.21 -2.40 14.66
N ASP A 36 -10.73 -3.14 13.68
CA ASP A 36 -9.96 -4.15 12.95
C ASP A 36 -8.77 -3.53 12.20
N LEU A 37 -8.95 -2.35 11.59
CA LEU A 37 -7.88 -1.61 10.94
C LEU A 37 -6.88 -1.03 11.95
N ILE A 38 -7.35 -0.37 13.02
CA ILE A 38 -6.47 0.24 14.02
C ILE A 38 -5.62 -0.82 14.74
N LYS A 39 -6.12 -2.05 14.90
CA LYS A 39 -5.35 -3.18 15.44
C LYS A 39 -4.12 -3.53 14.60
N THR A 40 -4.09 -3.21 13.30
CA THR A 40 -2.95 -3.50 12.45
C THR A 40 -1.84 -2.46 12.56
N PHE A 41 -2.11 -1.31 13.20
CA PHE A 41 -1.12 -0.27 13.36
C PHE A 41 -0.05 -0.74 14.32
N ASN A 42 1.21 -0.38 14.09
CA ASN A 42 2.25 -0.47 15.12
C ASN A 42 2.13 0.71 16.11
N GLU A 43 2.92 0.70 17.19
CA GLU A 43 2.86 1.73 18.24
C GLU A 43 3.07 3.16 17.71
N GLU A 44 4.02 3.32 16.78
CA GLU A 44 4.33 4.62 16.19
C GLU A 44 3.20 5.09 15.26
N GLU A 45 2.65 4.20 14.43
CA GLU A 45 1.48 4.49 13.59
C GLU A 45 0.26 4.88 14.43
N PHE A 46 0.00 4.18 15.53
CA PHE A 46 -1.10 4.50 16.43
C PHE A 46 -0.90 5.86 17.12
N ARG A 47 0.36 6.21 17.46
CA ARG A 47 0.70 7.54 17.99
C ARG A 47 0.51 8.65 16.94
N GLN A 48 1.00 8.44 15.73
CA GLN A 48 0.85 9.39 14.62
C GLN A 48 -0.61 9.55 14.19
N PHE A 49 -1.40 8.48 14.25
CA PHE A 49 -2.84 8.54 14.03
C PHE A 49 -3.53 9.49 15.02
N GLY A 50 -3.11 9.50 16.29
CA GLY A 50 -3.57 10.47 17.27
C GLY A 50 -3.37 11.91 16.80
N LEU A 51 -2.14 12.27 16.44
CA LEU A 51 -1.81 13.59 15.89
C LEU A 51 -2.62 13.92 14.63
N TYR A 52 -2.86 12.92 13.78
CA TYR A 52 -3.69 13.06 12.60
C TYR A 52 -5.15 13.38 12.95
N THR A 53 -5.74 12.70 13.93
CA THR A 53 -7.12 12.98 14.39
C THR A 53 -7.25 14.34 15.08
N GLU A 54 -6.19 14.87 15.68
CA GLU A 54 -6.17 16.20 16.29
C GLU A 54 -5.99 17.33 15.27
N SER A 55 -5.52 17.01 14.06
CA SER A 55 -5.24 18.00 13.03
C SER A 55 -6.54 18.60 12.47
N PRO A 56 -6.76 19.93 12.60
CA PRO A 56 -7.96 20.60 12.07
C PRO A 56 -8.06 20.56 10.54
N TYR A 57 -6.95 20.23 9.87
CA TYR A 57 -6.92 20.04 8.42
C TYR A 57 -7.61 18.73 8.01
N PHE A 58 -7.47 17.66 8.82
CA PHE A 58 -7.99 16.33 8.51
C PHE A 58 -9.27 15.99 9.27
N ASN A 59 -9.44 16.53 10.47
CA ASN A 59 -10.58 16.28 11.32
C ASN A 59 -11.06 17.57 12.00
N ARG A 60 -12.35 17.88 11.87
CA ARG A 60 -12.98 19.04 12.52
C ARG A 60 -13.80 18.68 13.76
N GLU A 61 -14.00 17.38 14.00
CA GLU A 61 -14.88 16.90 15.03
C GLU A 61 -14.08 16.44 16.26
N LEU A 62 -14.33 17.09 17.40
CA LEU A 62 -13.64 16.76 18.67
C LEU A 62 -13.98 15.36 19.20
N ILE A 63 -15.06 14.75 18.71
CA ILE A 63 -15.51 13.44 19.23
C ILE A 63 -14.54 12.32 18.83
N GLN A 64 -13.91 12.38 17.65
CA GLN A 64 -12.94 11.40 17.17
C GLN A 64 -11.62 11.52 17.92
N VAL A 65 -11.22 12.74 18.29
CA VAL A 65 -10.08 12.96 19.20
C VAL A 65 -10.35 12.30 20.56
N LYS A 66 -11.52 12.56 21.16
CA LYS A 66 -11.93 11.92 22.42
C LYS A 66 -12.03 10.40 22.30
N PHE A 67 -12.49 9.90 21.17
CA PHE A 67 -12.58 8.47 20.91
C PHE A 67 -11.17 7.85 20.81
N TYR A 68 -10.25 8.46 20.07
CA TYR A 68 -8.84 8.06 20.05
C TYR A 68 -8.24 8.01 21.46
N GLU A 69 -8.47 9.05 22.28
CA GLU A 69 -8.00 9.09 23.67
C GLU A 69 -8.50 7.91 24.52
N LEU A 70 -9.74 7.46 24.28
CA LEU A 70 -10.28 6.27 24.90
C LEU A 70 -9.64 4.99 24.35
N LEU A 71 -9.40 4.91 23.04
CA LEU A 71 -8.77 3.75 22.40
C LEU A 71 -7.37 3.46 22.97
N LYS A 72 -6.60 4.48 23.36
CA LYS A 72 -5.27 4.30 23.98
C LYS A 72 -5.26 3.36 25.18
N LYS A 73 -6.37 3.28 25.92
CA LYS A 73 -6.50 2.40 27.11
C LYS A 73 -6.70 0.93 26.75
N TYR A 74 -7.03 0.65 25.49
CA TYR A 74 -7.46 -0.67 25.02
C TYR A 74 -6.53 -1.21 23.91
N TYR A 75 -5.82 -0.34 23.19
CA TYR A 75 -4.81 -0.71 22.20
C TYR A 75 -3.64 -1.48 22.86
N PRO A 76 -3.02 -2.47 22.19
CA PRO A 76 -3.28 -2.93 20.83
C PRO A 76 -4.37 -4.02 20.73
N GLU A 77 -4.65 -4.74 21.82
CA GLU A 77 -5.47 -5.96 21.73
C GLU A 77 -6.97 -5.68 21.63
N PHE A 78 -7.42 -4.58 22.25
CA PHE A 78 -8.83 -4.24 22.45
C PHE A 78 -9.65 -5.35 23.10
N LYS A 79 -9.02 -6.21 23.91
CA LYS A 79 -9.63 -7.42 24.54
C LYS A 79 -10.34 -7.16 25.88
N ALA A 80 -10.30 -5.94 26.40
CA ALA A 80 -10.91 -5.65 27.69
C ALA A 80 -12.44 -5.85 27.63
N ARG A 81 -13.01 -6.53 28.62
CA ARG A 81 -14.47 -6.71 28.76
C ARG A 81 -15.23 -5.39 28.87
N THR A 82 -14.53 -4.32 29.24
CA THR A 82 -15.05 -2.97 29.34
C THR A 82 -15.02 -2.20 28.01
N PHE A 83 -14.55 -2.83 26.94
CA PHE A 83 -14.53 -2.27 25.60
C PHE A 83 -15.82 -2.61 24.84
N THR A 84 -16.96 -2.16 25.38
CA THR A 84 -18.29 -2.30 24.75
C THR A 84 -18.76 -0.94 24.21
N LYS A 85 -19.70 -0.96 23.26
CA LYS A 85 -20.24 0.28 22.66
C LYS A 85 -20.86 1.19 23.73
N GLU A 86 -21.60 0.62 24.66
CA GLU A 86 -22.31 1.33 25.72
C GLU A 86 -21.34 2.00 26.69
N GLN A 87 -20.28 1.28 27.08
CA GLN A 87 -19.27 1.80 28.00
C GLN A 87 -18.38 2.87 27.37
N VAL A 88 -18.06 2.72 26.08
CA VAL A 88 -17.32 3.76 25.37
C VAL A 88 -18.22 4.97 25.13
N TYR A 89 -19.48 4.77 24.73
CA TYR A 89 -20.43 5.85 24.53
C TYR A 89 -20.67 6.67 25.80
N SER A 90 -20.82 6.03 26.97
CA SER A 90 -21.03 6.75 28.24
C SER A 90 -19.84 7.62 28.64
N LYS A 91 -18.61 7.23 28.25
CA LYS A 91 -17.40 8.05 28.42
C LYS A 91 -17.32 9.19 27.42
N LEU A 92 -17.80 9.00 26.19
CA LEU A 92 -17.84 10.02 25.15
C LEU A 92 -18.93 11.07 25.38
N TYR A 93 -20.09 10.64 25.87
CA TYR A 93 -21.26 11.48 26.15
C TYR A 93 -21.78 11.25 27.59
N PRO A 94 -21.10 11.82 28.60
CA PRO A 94 -21.51 11.67 29.98
C PRO A 94 -22.96 12.14 30.21
N GLY A 95 -23.74 11.31 30.91
CA GLY A 95 -25.14 11.61 31.24
C GLY A 95 -26.14 11.47 30.09
N LYS A 96 -25.72 11.02 28.90
CA LYS A 96 -26.63 10.75 27.77
C LYS A 96 -27.00 9.27 27.70
N THR A 97 -28.23 8.99 27.29
CA THR A 97 -28.68 7.62 26.99
C THR A 97 -27.94 7.08 25.78
N PHE A 98 -27.62 5.78 25.80
CA PHE A 98 -26.90 5.13 24.72
C PHE A 98 -27.67 5.25 23.39
N ASN A 99 -26.95 5.62 22.33
CA ASN A 99 -27.48 5.72 20.98
C ASN A 99 -26.56 4.98 20.01
N ASP A 100 -27.00 3.81 19.54
CA ASP A 100 -26.23 2.98 18.60
C ASP A 100 -26.00 3.68 17.26
N GLY A 101 -26.92 4.53 16.80
CA GLY A 101 -26.75 5.32 15.57
C GLY A 101 -25.58 6.30 15.66
N ILE A 102 -25.48 7.04 16.78
CA ILE A 102 -24.34 7.93 17.03
C ILE A 102 -23.04 7.12 17.15
N MET A 103 -23.06 5.99 17.87
CA MET A 103 -21.88 5.14 17.99
C MET A 103 -21.41 4.60 16.63
N ARG A 104 -22.34 4.17 15.77
CA ARG A 104 -22.01 3.77 14.39
C ARG A 104 -21.38 4.90 13.60
N ASN A 105 -21.89 6.13 13.71
CA ASN A 105 -21.30 7.29 13.03
C ASN A 105 -19.87 7.57 13.50
N ILE A 106 -19.61 7.46 14.80
CA ILE A 106 -18.26 7.63 15.36
C ILE A 106 -17.31 6.57 14.81
N LEU A 107 -17.74 5.31 14.78
CA LEU A 107 -16.94 4.22 14.22
C LEU A 107 -16.68 4.40 12.72
N SER A 108 -17.70 4.76 11.94
CA SER A 108 -17.56 5.03 10.51
C SER A 108 -16.60 6.18 10.24
N LYS A 109 -16.72 7.30 10.97
CA LYS A 109 -15.81 8.45 10.79
C LYS A 109 -14.39 8.13 11.24
N THR A 110 -14.23 7.32 12.29
CA THR A 110 -12.91 6.87 12.74
C THR A 110 -12.25 5.95 11.71
N LEU A 111 -13.03 5.07 11.07
CA LEU A 111 -12.54 4.24 9.96
C LEU A 111 -12.03 5.12 8.81
N GLU A 112 -12.82 6.09 8.36
CA GLU A 112 -12.43 7.02 7.29
C GLU A 112 -11.14 7.77 7.64
N LEU A 113 -11.00 8.23 8.89
CA LEU A 113 -9.77 8.88 9.35
C LEU A 113 -8.56 7.93 9.34
N ALA A 114 -8.76 6.67 9.77
CA ALA A 114 -7.70 5.66 9.80
C ALA A 114 -7.25 5.26 8.38
N GLU A 115 -8.18 5.06 7.45
CA GLU A 115 -7.90 4.78 6.04
C GLU A 115 -7.13 5.94 5.38
N ASN A 116 -7.58 7.18 5.57
CA ASN A 116 -6.90 8.36 5.03
C ASN A 116 -5.51 8.58 5.67
N PHE A 117 -5.37 8.31 6.97
CA PHE A 117 -4.07 8.37 7.65
C PHE A 117 -3.07 7.40 7.01
N LEU A 118 -3.46 6.14 6.79
CA LEU A 118 -2.59 5.16 6.13
C LEU A 118 -2.23 5.58 4.72
N ALA A 119 -3.19 6.08 3.94
CA ALA A 119 -2.93 6.55 2.59
C ALA A 119 -1.92 7.72 2.57
N ILE A 120 -2.05 8.68 3.48
CA ILE A 120 -1.13 9.81 3.59
C ILE A 120 0.24 9.37 4.10
N LYS A 121 0.30 8.43 5.04
CA LYS A 121 1.56 7.85 5.52
C LYS A 121 2.29 7.16 4.37
N GLN A 122 1.63 6.25 3.66
CA GLN A 122 2.19 5.56 2.50
C GLN A 122 2.68 6.54 1.43
N PHE A 123 1.90 7.58 1.15
CA PHE A 123 2.27 8.64 0.20
C PHE A 123 3.53 9.41 0.62
N ARG A 124 3.69 9.67 1.93
CA ARG A 124 4.86 10.39 2.47
C ARG A 124 6.10 9.51 2.51
N ASP A 125 5.92 8.22 2.78
CA ASP A 125 7.00 7.23 2.78
C ASP A 125 7.53 6.98 1.36
N ASP A 126 6.69 7.14 0.33
CA ASP A 126 7.11 7.17 -1.07
C ASP A 126 7.74 8.54 -1.43
N GLU A 127 9.01 8.71 -1.05
CA GLU A 127 9.72 9.97 -1.24
C GLU A 127 9.79 10.45 -2.70
N PHE A 128 9.84 9.51 -3.65
CA PHE A 128 9.91 9.84 -5.07
C PHE A 128 8.58 10.42 -5.54
N ASN A 129 7.47 9.70 -5.33
CA ASN A 129 6.15 10.18 -5.76
C ASN A 129 5.76 11.47 -5.01
N HIS A 130 6.11 11.60 -3.73
CA HIS A 130 5.95 12.85 -3.01
C HIS A 130 6.70 14.00 -3.70
N SER A 131 7.95 13.78 -4.10
CA SER A 131 8.76 14.79 -4.81
C SER A 131 8.19 15.11 -6.20
N LEU A 132 7.66 14.11 -6.92
CA LEU A 132 7.01 14.28 -8.22
C LEU A 132 5.75 15.17 -8.11
N HIS A 133 4.88 14.92 -7.13
CA HIS A 133 3.72 15.77 -6.90
C HIS A 133 4.10 17.18 -6.45
N MET A 134 5.19 17.32 -5.69
CA MET A 134 5.75 18.62 -5.33
C MET A 134 6.22 19.38 -6.58
N LEU A 135 6.90 18.72 -7.54
CA LEU A 135 7.28 19.31 -8.83
C LEU A 135 6.06 19.83 -9.59
N GLN A 136 5.01 19.02 -9.72
CA GLN A 136 3.76 19.40 -10.38
C GLN A 136 3.10 20.62 -9.70
N ALA A 137 3.05 20.64 -8.37
CA ALA A 137 2.46 21.74 -7.60
C ALA A 137 3.27 23.03 -7.74
N ILE A 138 4.60 22.95 -7.75
CA ILE A 138 5.50 24.10 -7.92
C ILE A 138 5.46 24.62 -9.36
N ALA A 139 5.46 23.72 -10.35
CA ALA A 139 5.37 24.07 -11.76
C ALA A 139 4.12 24.91 -12.05
N LYS A 140 2.96 24.52 -11.49
CA LYS A 140 1.71 25.30 -11.57
C LYS A 140 1.80 26.71 -10.98
N LYS A 141 2.75 26.93 -10.05
CA LYS A 141 3.00 28.22 -9.42
C LYS A 141 4.12 29.02 -10.12
N GLY A 142 4.80 28.46 -11.12
CA GLY A 142 5.85 29.14 -11.88
C GLY A 142 7.11 29.48 -11.07
N ASN A 143 7.46 28.67 -10.05
CA ASN A 143 8.65 28.93 -9.23
C ASN A 143 9.84 28.07 -9.66
N ASP A 144 10.64 28.59 -10.58
CA ASP A 144 11.77 27.90 -11.23
C ASP A 144 12.85 27.46 -10.25
N LYS A 145 13.23 28.34 -9.32
CA LYS A 145 14.27 28.04 -8.34
C LYS A 145 13.86 26.87 -7.44
N LEU A 146 12.60 26.85 -6.99
CA LEU A 146 12.11 25.78 -6.15
C LEU A 146 11.91 24.49 -6.94
N PHE A 147 11.48 24.58 -8.21
CA PHE A 147 11.37 23.42 -9.09
C PHE A 147 12.71 22.71 -9.24
N GLY A 148 13.77 23.45 -9.62
CA GLY A 148 15.11 22.87 -9.78
C GLY A 148 15.64 22.20 -8.50
N LYS A 149 15.36 22.77 -7.32
CA LYS A 149 15.73 22.16 -6.04
C LYS A 149 15.04 20.81 -5.82
N VAL A 150 13.75 20.71 -6.11
CA VAL A 150 12.98 19.47 -5.93
C VAL A 150 13.35 18.45 -7.01
N GLU A 151 13.67 18.91 -8.23
CA GLU A 151 14.11 18.05 -9.33
C GLU A 151 15.40 17.32 -8.96
N VAL A 152 16.40 18.06 -8.45
CA VAL A 152 17.66 17.46 -7.98
C VAL A 152 17.41 16.44 -6.86
N LYS A 153 16.48 16.73 -5.93
CA LYS A 153 16.09 15.75 -4.91
C LYS A 153 15.49 14.49 -5.54
N ALA A 154 14.54 14.64 -6.45
CA ALA A 154 13.85 13.51 -7.10
C ALA A 154 14.83 12.65 -7.92
N ALA A 155 15.74 13.27 -8.68
CA ALA A 155 16.80 12.58 -9.42
C ALA A 155 17.72 11.81 -8.47
N GLY A 156 18.16 12.42 -7.37
CA GLY A 156 19.00 11.76 -6.37
C GLY A 156 18.32 10.60 -5.63
N LEU A 157 16.98 10.54 -5.60
CA LEU A 157 16.26 9.37 -5.09
C LEU A 157 16.33 8.19 -6.07
N LEU A 158 16.26 8.47 -7.38
CA LEU A 158 16.43 7.44 -8.42
C LEU A 158 17.86 6.91 -8.44
N GLU A 159 18.86 7.79 -8.36
CA GLU A 159 20.28 7.39 -8.36
C GLU A 159 20.66 6.48 -7.18
N LYS A 160 19.95 6.59 -6.06
CA LYS A 160 20.13 5.72 -4.89
C LYS A 160 19.49 4.34 -5.05
N SER A 161 18.67 4.13 -6.09
CA SER A 161 18.05 2.83 -6.33
C SER A 161 19.13 1.81 -6.65
N GLN A 162 19.21 0.75 -5.85
CA GLN A 162 20.17 -0.34 -6.06
C GLN A 162 19.83 -1.16 -7.31
N VAL A 163 18.54 -1.23 -7.64
CA VAL A 163 18.04 -1.99 -8.77
C VAL A 163 17.35 -1.04 -9.74
N LYS A 164 17.66 -1.18 -11.04
CA LYS A 164 16.97 -0.48 -12.12
C LYS A 164 15.84 -1.36 -12.63
N ASP A 165 14.81 -1.48 -11.81
CA ASP A 165 13.61 -2.28 -12.11
C ASP A 165 12.63 -1.51 -13.01
N GLU A 166 11.46 -2.11 -13.27
CA GLU A 166 10.42 -1.49 -14.08
C GLU A 166 9.93 -0.15 -13.51
N MET A 167 9.94 -0.01 -12.18
CA MET A 167 9.49 1.18 -11.47
C MET A 167 10.55 2.29 -11.52
N TYR A 168 11.83 1.96 -11.43
CA TYR A 168 12.93 2.89 -11.64
C TYR A 168 12.80 3.58 -13.00
N PHE A 169 12.62 2.79 -14.07
CA PHE A 169 12.50 3.33 -15.42
C PHE A 169 11.20 4.10 -15.63
N LEU A 170 10.08 3.65 -15.05
CA LEU A 170 8.83 4.41 -15.07
C LEU A 170 8.98 5.77 -14.38
N ASN A 171 9.60 5.78 -13.20
CA ASN A 171 9.82 6.98 -12.41
C ASN A 171 10.78 7.95 -13.12
N LEU A 172 11.83 7.44 -13.78
CA LEU A 172 12.72 8.25 -14.61
C LEU A 172 11.97 8.91 -15.77
N TYR A 173 11.10 8.16 -16.46
CA TYR A 173 10.21 8.70 -17.49
C TYR A 173 9.29 9.81 -16.93
N LEU A 174 8.64 9.57 -15.79
CA LEU A 174 7.75 10.55 -15.15
C LEU A 174 8.48 11.84 -14.78
N LEU A 175 9.66 11.74 -14.16
CA LEU A 175 10.49 12.90 -13.83
C LEU A 175 10.89 13.69 -15.08
N ASN A 176 11.34 12.99 -16.13
CA ASN A 176 11.70 13.62 -17.39
C ASN A 176 10.49 14.31 -18.06
N ASN A 177 9.31 13.72 -17.96
CA ASN A 177 8.09 14.35 -18.48
C ASN A 177 7.73 15.63 -17.70
N GLU A 178 7.86 15.66 -16.37
CA GLU A 178 7.66 16.89 -15.59
C GLU A 178 8.66 17.99 -15.96
N LYS A 179 9.94 17.65 -16.13
CA LYS A 179 10.98 18.58 -16.63
C LYS A 179 10.61 19.17 -17.99
N ARG A 180 10.07 18.34 -18.88
CA ARG A 180 9.62 18.74 -20.21
C ARG A 180 8.41 19.67 -20.15
N LEU A 181 7.38 19.32 -19.39
CA LEU A 181 6.18 20.15 -19.22
C LEU A 181 6.53 21.50 -18.62
N PHE A 182 7.39 21.52 -17.61
CA PHE A 182 7.83 22.75 -16.99
C PHE A 182 8.59 23.66 -17.97
N SER A 183 9.52 23.09 -18.75
CA SER A 183 10.28 23.82 -19.76
C SER A 183 9.38 24.41 -20.86
N LYS A 184 8.37 23.66 -21.31
CA LYS A 184 7.39 24.11 -22.31
C LYS A 184 6.61 25.33 -21.82
N ASN A 185 6.21 25.34 -20.55
CA ASN A 185 5.43 26.42 -19.95
C ASN A 185 6.24 27.71 -19.77
N GLN A 186 7.57 27.62 -19.61
CA GLN A 186 8.42 28.80 -19.45
C GLN A 186 8.85 29.43 -20.78
N LYS A 187 9.24 28.63 -21.77
CA LYS A 187 10.03 29.14 -22.91
C LYS A 187 9.22 29.47 -24.16
N SER A 188 7.90 29.20 -24.18
CA SER A 188 7.05 29.32 -25.38
C SER A 188 7.66 28.68 -26.63
N SER A 189 8.61 27.76 -26.45
CA SER A 189 9.45 27.18 -27.49
C SER A 189 9.11 25.70 -27.61
N LEU A 190 8.95 25.25 -28.84
CA LEU A 190 8.75 23.84 -29.20
C LEU A 190 10.06 23.03 -29.12
N TYR A 191 11.21 23.68 -28.88
CA TYR A 191 12.53 23.04 -28.89
C TYR A 191 12.85 22.41 -27.54
N PHE A 192 13.05 21.10 -27.54
CA PHE A 192 13.46 20.30 -26.38
C PHE A 192 14.86 19.73 -26.62
N PRO A 193 15.69 19.57 -25.58
CA PRO A 193 16.95 18.86 -25.73
C PRO A 193 16.70 17.43 -26.20
N ASP A 194 17.30 17.03 -27.31
CA ASP A 194 17.16 15.69 -27.90
C ASP A 194 17.48 14.58 -26.87
N GLU A 195 18.42 14.85 -25.96
CA GLU A 195 18.81 13.93 -24.88
C GLU A 195 17.67 13.63 -23.90
N LEU A 196 16.83 14.62 -23.55
CA LEU A 196 15.73 14.41 -22.61
C LEU A 196 14.63 13.56 -23.23
N LEU A 197 14.32 13.80 -24.51
CA LEU A 197 13.35 13.00 -25.26
C LEU A 197 13.85 11.57 -25.43
N LYS A 198 15.12 11.41 -25.84
CA LYS A 198 15.77 10.09 -25.95
C LYS A 198 15.70 9.33 -24.63
N SER A 199 16.13 9.96 -23.53
CA SER A 199 16.08 9.35 -22.20
C SER A 199 14.65 8.98 -21.78
N SER A 200 13.66 9.83 -22.06
CA SER A 200 12.26 9.55 -21.78
C SER A 200 11.76 8.32 -22.56
N THR A 201 12.04 8.26 -23.85
CA THR A 201 11.66 7.15 -24.72
C THR A 201 12.32 5.84 -24.30
N GLU A 202 13.63 5.86 -24.04
CA GLU A 202 14.36 4.67 -23.56
C GLU A 202 13.80 4.18 -22.22
N SER A 203 13.52 5.10 -21.29
CA SER A 203 13.00 4.76 -19.96
C SER A 203 11.61 4.12 -20.04
N ILE A 204 10.67 4.70 -20.81
CA ILE A 204 9.34 4.08 -20.92
C ILE A 204 9.38 2.75 -21.69
N SER A 205 10.26 2.62 -22.70
CA SER A 205 10.46 1.36 -23.42
C SER A 205 11.01 0.26 -22.51
N LEU A 206 12.01 0.56 -21.68
CA LEU A 206 12.58 -0.38 -20.71
C LEU A 206 11.56 -0.79 -19.65
N SER A 207 10.83 0.18 -19.08
CA SER A 207 9.76 -0.10 -18.11
C SER A 207 8.71 -1.04 -18.72
N PHE A 208 8.21 -0.73 -19.91
CA PHE A 208 7.23 -1.56 -20.63
C PHE A 208 7.76 -2.97 -20.90
N LEU A 209 8.98 -3.08 -21.41
CA LEU A 209 9.59 -4.37 -21.76
C LEU A 209 9.69 -5.29 -20.54
N ILE A 210 10.15 -4.76 -19.40
CA ILE A 210 10.28 -5.51 -18.14
C ILE A 210 8.90 -5.91 -17.60
N PHE A 211 7.92 -4.99 -17.55
CA PHE A 211 6.55 -5.30 -17.13
C PHE A 211 5.94 -6.44 -17.94
N MET A 212 6.10 -6.39 -19.27
CA MET A 212 5.54 -7.40 -20.16
C MET A 212 6.25 -8.75 -20.02
N LEU A 213 7.58 -8.78 -19.92
CA LEU A 213 8.33 -10.01 -19.67
C LEU A 213 7.92 -10.67 -18.35
N ARG A 214 7.76 -9.88 -17.28
CA ARG A 214 7.27 -10.35 -15.99
C ARG A 214 5.88 -10.98 -16.09
N ASN A 215 4.92 -10.26 -16.67
CA ASN A 215 3.55 -10.75 -16.83
C ASN A 215 3.48 -12.03 -17.68
N TYR A 216 4.26 -12.09 -18.77
CA TYR A 216 4.28 -13.29 -19.61
C TYR A 216 5.03 -14.47 -18.99
N THR A 217 6.01 -14.21 -18.12
CA THR A 217 6.62 -15.26 -17.28
C THR A 217 5.57 -15.87 -16.35
N ASP A 218 4.77 -15.04 -15.68
CA ASP A 218 3.70 -15.50 -14.79
C ASP A 218 2.62 -16.28 -15.55
N ILE A 219 2.26 -15.84 -16.76
CA ILE A 219 1.33 -16.56 -17.65
C ILE A 219 1.90 -17.91 -18.06
N ALA A 220 3.14 -17.96 -18.54
CA ALA A 220 3.79 -19.22 -18.95
C ALA A 220 3.85 -20.21 -17.77
N ASN A 221 4.27 -19.76 -16.59
CA ASN A 221 4.29 -20.57 -15.38
C ASN A 221 2.90 -21.04 -14.94
N THR A 222 1.87 -20.21 -15.12
CA THR A 222 0.49 -20.58 -14.83
C THR A 222 0.02 -21.66 -15.78
N ASN A 223 0.31 -21.55 -17.08
CA ASN A 223 -0.07 -22.53 -18.09
C ASN A 223 0.58 -23.91 -17.88
N LEU A 224 1.77 -23.97 -17.28
CA LEU A 224 2.39 -25.24 -16.86
C LEU A 224 1.56 -25.96 -15.77
N LYS A 225 0.87 -25.21 -14.91
CA LYS A 225 0.12 -25.75 -13.76
C LYS A 225 -1.38 -25.88 -14.02
N MET A 226 -1.93 -24.99 -14.84
CA MET A 226 -3.36 -24.85 -15.12
C MET A 226 -3.52 -24.65 -16.63
N PHE A 227 -3.96 -25.70 -17.33
CA PHE A 227 -4.03 -25.83 -18.80
C PHE A 227 -4.98 -24.84 -19.55
N ARG A 228 -5.26 -23.64 -19.05
CA ARG A 228 -6.38 -22.81 -19.56
C ARG A 228 -6.16 -21.29 -19.58
N PHE A 229 -4.97 -20.74 -19.35
CA PHE A 229 -4.79 -19.31 -19.62
C PHE A 229 -4.54 -19.10 -21.10
N GLU A 230 -5.54 -18.59 -21.82
CA GLU A 230 -5.40 -18.24 -23.23
C GLU A 230 -4.33 -17.14 -23.38
N GLU A 231 -3.26 -17.47 -24.11
CA GLU A 231 -2.24 -16.49 -24.43
C GLU A 231 -2.83 -15.38 -25.29
N HIS A 232 -2.56 -14.14 -24.93
CA HIS A 232 -2.99 -13.00 -25.72
C HIS A 232 -2.32 -13.06 -27.10
N ALA A 233 -3.08 -12.80 -28.17
CA ALA A 233 -2.60 -12.91 -29.56
C ALA A 233 -1.30 -12.12 -29.82
N SER A 234 -1.06 -11.03 -29.08
CA SER A 234 0.13 -10.18 -29.22
C SER A 234 1.42 -10.74 -28.61
N LEU A 235 1.41 -11.89 -27.95
CA LEU A 235 2.60 -12.45 -27.29
C LEU A 235 3.70 -12.77 -28.30
N THR A 236 3.33 -13.28 -29.49
CA THR A 236 4.31 -13.64 -30.52
C THR A 236 5.05 -12.41 -31.04
N GLU A 237 4.33 -11.31 -31.29
CA GLU A 237 4.91 -10.04 -31.71
C GLU A 237 5.76 -9.43 -30.60
N PHE A 238 5.29 -9.50 -29.35
CA PHE A 238 6.05 -9.02 -28.21
C PHE A 238 7.35 -9.80 -28.03
N GLU A 239 7.35 -11.12 -28.17
CA GLU A 239 8.57 -11.93 -28.04
C GLU A 239 9.59 -11.56 -29.12
N LYS A 240 9.15 -11.41 -30.37
CA LYS A 240 10.03 -10.93 -31.46
C LYS A 240 10.62 -9.56 -31.13
N TYR A 241 9.81 -8.66 -30.58
CA TYR A 241 10.27 -7.35 -30.13
C TYR A 241 11.30 -7.49 -28.99
N ALA A 242 11.00 -8.24 -27.94
CA ALA A 242 11.88 -8.47 -26.81
C ALA A 242 13.24 -9.07 -27.24
N ASP A 243 13.24 -10.09 -28.08
CA ASP A 243 14.45 -10.73 -28.63
C ASP A 243 15.34 -9.72 -29.40
N SER A 244 14.73 -8.73 -30.05
CA SER A 244 15.44 -7.69 -30.82
C SER A 244 15.95 -6.52 -29.96
N GLU A 245 15.26 -6.19 -28.87
CA GLU A 245 15.61 -5.07 -28.00
C GLU A 245 16.56 -5.48 -26.87
N VAL A 246 16.44 -6.69 -26.32
CA VAL A 246 17.21 -7.10 -25.12
C VAL A 246 18.72 -6.97 -25.29
N LYS A 247 19.22 -7.19 -26.51
CA LYS A 247 20.65 -7.05 -26.86
C LYS A 247 21.14 -5.61 -26.77
N LYS A 248 20.27 -4.63 -27.03
CA LYS A 248 20.61 -3.20 -26.92
C LYS A 248 20.81 -2.78 -25.47
N TYR A 249 20.18 -3.49 -24.54
CA TYR A 249 20.14 -3.19 -23.11
C TYR A 249 20.81 -4.28 -22.28
N LYS A 250 21.92 -4.84 -22.80
CA LYS A 250 22.68 -5.93 -22.15
C LYS A 250 23.17 -5.57 -20.74
N ASP A 251 23.41 -4.30 -20.48
CA ASP A 251 23.91 -3.80 -19.19
C ASP A 251 22.78 -3.53 -18.18
N THR A 252 21.51 -3.74 -18.57
CA THR A 252 20.35 -3.66 -17.67
C THR A 252 20.07 -5.03 -17.08
N GLU A 253 20.75 -5.37 -15.98
CA GLU A 253 20.69 -6.70 -15.33
C GLU A 253 19.25 -7.19 -15.07
N TYR A 254 18.39 -6.32 -14.54
CA TYR A 254 17.01 -6.66 -14.20
C TYR A 254 16.16 -7.01 -15.44
N LEU A 255 16.45 -6.38 -16.59
CA LEU A 255 15.85 -6.75 -17.86
C LEU A 255 16.32 -8.13 -18.31
N GLN A 256 17.63 -8.40 -18.22
CA GLN A 256 18.20 -9.71 -18.61
C GLN A 256 17.58 -10.83 -17.77
N TYR A 257 17.49 -10.63 -16.46
CA TYR A 257 16.85 -11.56 -15.54
C TYR A 257 15.42 -11.92 -15.98
N TYR A 258 14.57 -10.91 -16.25
CA TYR A 258 13.20 -11.18 -16.67
C TYR A 258 13.09 -11.73 -18.10
N TYR A 259 14.02 -11.37 -18.99
CA TYR A 259 14.09 -11.95 -20.32
C TYR A 259 14.37 -13.44 -20.26
N TYR A 260 15.43 -13.86 -19.55
CA TYR A 260 15.77 -15.27 -19.43
C TYR A 260 14.76 -16.06 -18.59
N SER A 261 14.17 -15.45 -17.56
CA SER A 261 13.06 -16.04 -16.81
C SER A 261 11.87 -16.35 -17.72
N PHE A 262 11.51 -15.43 -18.62
CA PHE A 262 10.46 -15.63 -19.60
C PHE A 262 10.80 -16.75 -20.59
N LYS A 263 12.01 -16.75 -21.17
CA LYS A 263 12.43 -17.80 -22.11
C LYS A 263 12.47 -19.17 -21.43
N LEU A 264 12.94 -19.27 -20.19
CA LEU A 264 12.94 -20.49 -19.40
C LEU A 264 11.51 -20.97 -19.12
N ALA A 265 10.64 -20.11 -18.60
CA ALA A 265 9.26 -20.47 -18.28
C ALA A 265 8.49 -20.97 -19.51
N LYS A 266 8.70 -20.34 -20.67
CA LYS A 266 8.02 -20.70 -21.91
C LYS A 266 8.56 -21.97 -22.57
N SER A 267 9.88 -22.12 -22.65
CA SER A 267 10.52 -23.22 -23.40
C SER A 267 10.86 -24.44 -22.55
N GLN A 268 10.98 -24.27 -21.24
CA GLN A 268 11.55 -25.28 -20.32
C GLN A 268 12.97 -25.73 -20.69
N ASP A 269 13.70 -24.92 -21.48
CA ASP A 269 15.07 -25.20 -21.90
C ASP A 269 16.07 -24.72 -20.83
N GLU A 270 16.79 -25.66 -20.22
CA GLU A 270 17.76 -25.41 -19.15
C GLU A 270 18.88 -24.45 -19.56
N LYS A 271 19.15 -24.26 -20.86
CA LYS A 271 20.17 -23.29 -21.28
C LYS A 271 19.90 -21.89 -20.74
N TYR A 272 18.63 -21.50 -20.60
CA TYR A 272 18.25 -20.18 -20.07
C TYR A 272 18.39 -20.09 -18.55
N PHE A 273 18.44 -21.23 -17.84
CA PHE A 273 18.71 -21.25 -16.40
C PHE A 273 20.16 -20.85 -16.11
N PHE A 274 21.11 -21.23 -16.98
CA PHE A 274 22.52 -20.88 -16.82
C PHE A 274 22.84 -19.41 -17.14
N GLU A 275 21.87 -18.66 -17.64
CA GLU A 275 21.97 -17.23 -17.94
C GLU A 275 21.32 -16.33 -16.85
N LEU A 276 20.70 -16.94 -15.84
CA LEU A 276 20.12 -16.27 -14.66
C LEU A 276 21.15 -16.13 -13.54
#